data_AF-A0A956IVP9-F1
#
_entry.id   AF-A0A956IVP9-F1
#
_cell.length_a   1.000
_cell.length_b   1.000
_cell.length_c   1.000
_cell.angle_alpha   90.00
_cell.angle_beta   90.00
_cell.angle_gamma   90.00
#
_symmetry.space_group_name_H-M   'P 1'
#
loop_
_entity.id
_entity.type
_entity.pdbx_description
1 polymer ?
#
loop_
_entity_poly.entity_id
_entity_poly.type
_entity_poly.pdbx_seq_one_letter_code
_entity_poly.pdbx_strand_id
1 'polypeptide(L)'
;MDGGFVAALERGIHPSLLADTDLRRRSLLAVGIAWLVVAVGLVLGVILFFVSAPEVRLIGSVNTLVTCGLAGFAVLMVRRGRLVLAGNWIAGLIAIGVCYSLLVGGNVGAPFTVTVPVAPVLALVISGRRSGIVWGLVSTAYVLALA
;
A
#
# COMPACT_ATOMS: atom_id res chain seq x y z
N MET A 1 24.76 12.39 -2.09
CA MET A 1 23.63 12.68 -1.18
C MET A 1 23.16 11.34 -0.62
N ASP A 2 22.44 11.31 0.51
CA ASP A 2 21.53 10.20 0.88
C ASP A 2 21.99 9.08 1.84
N GLY A 3 23.05 9.26 2.63
CA GLY A 3 23.29 8.37 3.79
C GLY A 3 22.26 8.57 4.93
N GLY A 4 21.85 9.82 5.15
CA GLY A 4 20.96 10.19 6.26
C GLY A 4 19.52 9.72 6.12
N PHE A 5 18.96 9.74 4.91
CA PHE A 5 17.57 9.31 4.67
C PHE A 5 17.41 7.79 4.82
N VAL A 6 18.32 7.01 4.23
CA VAL A 6 18.31 5.56 4.38
C VAL A 6 18.54 5.16 5.84
N ALA A 7 19.49 5.79 6.52
CA ALA A 7 19.73 5.57 7.95
C ALA A 7 18.50 5.93 8.82
N ALA A 8 17.70 6.93 8.41
CA ALA A 8 16.45 7.27 9.08
C ALA A 8 15.35 6.23 8.85
N LEU A 9 15.25 5.66 7.64
CA LEU A 9 14.29 4.58 7.33
C LEU A 9 14.65 3.27 8.04
N GLU A 10 15.95 2.97 8.17
CA GLU A 10 16.44 1.81 8.91
C GLU A 10 16.19 1.92 10.42
N ARG A 11 16.02 3.16 10.92
CA ARG A 11 15.79 3.42 12.33
C ARG A 11 14.45 2.81 12.79
N GLY A 12 14.56 1.69 13.49
CA GLY A 12 13.44 0.94 14.03
C GLY A 12 13.03 -0.28 13.21
N ILE A 13 13.70 -0.59 12.09
CA ILE A 13 13.56 -1.90 11.42
C ILE A 13 14.12 -2.98 12.35
N HIS A 14 13.45 -4.12 12.43
CA HIS A 14 13.90 -5.22 13.29
C HIS A 14 15.29 -5.73 12.83
N PRO A 15 16.27 -5.96 13.73
CA PRO A 15 17.64 -6.31 13.35
C PRO A 15 17.75 -7.55 12.47
N SER A 16 16.87 -8.54 12.65
CA SER A 16 16.86 -9.75 11.82
C SER A 16 16.56 -9.49 10.34
N LEU A 17 15.88 -8.37 10.02
CA LEU A 17 15.59 -7.98 8.64
C LEU A 17 16.75 -7.23 7.99
N LEU A 18 17.72 -6.74 8.78
CA LEU A 18 18.90 -6.03 8.29
C LEU A 18 20.11 -6.96 8.09
N ALA A 19 20.05 -8.17 8.65
CA ALA A 19 21.14 -9.15 8.58
C ALA A 19 21.37 -9.71 7.16
N ASP A 20 20.33 -9.71 6.31
CA ASP A 20 20.38 -10.15 4.91
C ASP A 20 20.12 -8.95 3.99
N THR A 21 20.88 -8.85 2.90
CA THR A 21 20.74 -7.78 1.90
C THR A 21 19.38 -7.82 1.22
N ASP A 22 18.82 -9.00 0.95
CA ASP A 22 17.50 -9.12 0.33
C ASP A 22 16.39 -8.70 1.31
N LEU A 23 16.45 -9.16 2.56
CA LEU A 23 15.49 -8.74 3.60
C LEU A 23 15.59 -7.23 3.89
N ARG A 24 16.79 -6.66 3.86
CA ARG A 24 17.01 -5.21 4.01
C ARG A 24 16.35 -4.44 2.88
N ARG A 25 16.56 -4.85 1.62
CA ARG A 25 15.91 -4.23 0.46
C ARG A 25 14.38 -4.30 0.58
N ARG A 26 13.83 -5.47 0.90
CA ARG A 26 12.37 -5.67 0.99
C ARG A 26 11.74 -4.90 2.14
N SER A 27 12.42 -4.82 3.29
CA SER A 27 11.94 -4.03 4.43
C SER A 27 11.99 -2.53 4.17
N LEU A 28 13.03 -2.03 3.50
CA LEU A 28 13.10 -0.64 3.05
C LEU A 28 12.01 -0.32 2.02
N LEU A 29 11.72 -1.22 1.08
CA LEU A 29 10.61 -1.06 0.14
C LEU A 29 9.27 -0.99 0.88
N ALA A 30 9.03 -1.89 1.84
CA ALA A 30 7.79 -1.89 2.62
C ALA A 30 7.60 -0.58 3.41
N VAL A 31 8.64 -0.11 4.10
CA VAL A 31 8.61 1.14 4.87
C VAL A 31 8.48 2.35 3.94
N GLY A 32 9.22 2.36 2.83
CA GLY A 32 9.16 3.43 1.83
C GLY A 32 7.78 3.56 1.19
N ILE A 33 7.15 2.45 0.81
CA ILE A 33 5.78 2.45 0.26
C ILE A 33 4.77 2.90 1.33
N ALA A 34 4.90 2.42 2.56
CA ALA A 34 4.02 2.86 3.64
C ALA A 34 4.10 4.38 3.86
N TRP A 35 5.31 4.94 3.91
CA TRP A 35 5.49 6.39 4.03
C TRP A 35 5.04 7.16 2.80
N LEU A 36 5.22 6.62 1.60
CA LEU A 36 4.71 7.21 0.37
C LEU A 36 3.18 7.32 0.41
N VAL A 37 2.49 6.25 0.82
CA VAL A 37 1.03 6.24 0.98
C VAL A 37 0.60 7.26 2.04
N VAL A 38 1.30 7.34 3.17
CA VAL A 38 1.01 8.35 4.21
C VAL A 38 1.22 9.77 3.67
N ALA A 39 2.34 10.05 3.01
CA ALA A 39 2.66 11.38 2.52
C ALA A 39 1.65 11.84 1.45
N VAL A 40 1.42 10.99 0.44
CA VAL A 40 0.45 11.26 -0.63
C VAL A 40 -0.96 11.34 -0.05
N GLY A 41 -1.32 10.44 0.84
CA GLY A 41 -2.63 10.42 1.50
C GLY A 41 -2.88 11.68 2.30
N LEU A 42 -1.92 12.17 3.09
CA LEU A 42 -2.09 13.42 3.85
C LEU A 42 -2.30 14.62 2.91
N VAL A 43 -1.52 14.72 1.83
CA VAL A 43 -1.69 15.78 0.83
C VAL A 43 -3.08 15.70 0.18
N LEU A 44 -3.49 14.51 -0.27
CA LEU A 44 -4.81 14.29 -0.86
C LEU A 44 -5.94 14.55 0.13
N GLY A 45 -5.78 14.20 1.41
CA GLY A 45 -6.77 14.42 2.44
C GLY A 45 -7.05 15.91 2.68
N VAL A 46 -5.99 16.73 2.64
CA VAL A 46 -6.09 18.20 2.68
C VAL A 46 -6.79 18.71 1.42
N ILE A 47 -6.37 18.28 0.23
CA ILE A 47 -6.99 18.70 -1.04
C ILE A 47 -8.47 18.34 -1.06
N LEU A 48 -8.83 17.11 -0.70
CA LEU A 48 -10.21 16.64 -0.64
C LEU A 48 -11.01 17.45 0.38
N PHE A 49 -10.40 17.84 1.51
CA PHE A 49 -11.08 18.71 2.46
C PHE A 49 -11.41 20.09 1.88
N PHE A 50 -10.61 20.66 0.97
CA PHE A 50 -10.91 21.99 0.43
C PHE A 50 -11.75 21.95 -0.86
N VAL A 51 -11.58 20.93 -1.68
CA VAL A 51 -12.18 20.85 -3.02
C VAL A 51 -13.52 20.11 -3.04
N SER A 52 -13.73 19.15 -2.14
CA SER A 52 -14.94 18.31 -2.19
C SER A 52 -16.18 19.03 -1.68
N ALA A 53 -17.35 18.64 -2.22
CA ALA A 53 -18.65 19.13 -1.78
C ALA A 53 -18.87 18.86 -0.28
N PRO A 54 -19.64 19.70 0.43
CA PRO A 54 -19.78 19.62 1.89
C PRO A 54 -20.20 18.24 2.41
N GLU A 55 -21.06 17.56 1.66
CA GLU A 55 -21.65 16.26 1.99
C GLU A 55 -20.62 15.11 2.00
N VAL A 56 -19.62 15.17 1.11
CA VAL A 56 -18.61 14.11 0.95
C VAL A 56 -17.25 14.47 1.55
N ARG A 57 -17.05 15.75 1.87
CA ARG A 57 -15.78 16.29 2.41
C ARG A 57 -15.32 15.55 3.65
N LEU A 58 -16.19 15.39 4.64
CA LEU A 58 -15.84 14.74 5.91
C LEU A 58 -15.52 13.26 5.70
N ILE A 59 -16.34 12.55 4.93
CA ILE A 59 -16.16 11.13 4.64
C ILE A 59 -14.84 10.90 3.91
N GLY A 60 -14.55 11.70 2.87
CA GLY A 60 -13.31 11.62 2.10
C GLY A 60 -12.07 11.88 2.95
N SER A 61 -12.08 12.93 3.77
CA SER A 61 -10.96 13.26 4.65
C SER A 61 -10.74 12.18 5.73
N VAL A 62 -11.81 11.71 6.39
CA VAL A 62 -11.70 10.64 7.39
C VAL A 62 -11.19 9.35 6.77
N ASN A 63 -11.74 8.93 5.64
CA ASN A 63 -11.28 7.74 4.91
C ASN A 63 -9.78 7.83 4.56
N THR A 64 -9.35 9.01 4.13
CA THR A 64 -7.94 9.25 3.78
C THR A 64 -7.04 9.16 5.02
N LEU A 65 -7.44 9.76 6.14
CA LEU A 65 -6.70 9.66 7.41
C LEU A 65 -6.64 8.23 7.94
N VAL A 66 -7.74 7.48 7.86
CA VAL A 66 -7.78 6.05 8.20
C VAL A 66 -6.80 5.28 7.31
N THR A 67 -6.79 5.54 6.00
CA THR A 67 -5.85 4.90 5.06
C THR A 67 -4.40 5.19 5.42
N CYS A 68 -4.06 6.44 5.77
CA CYS A 68 -2.73 6.79 6.28
C CYS A 68 -2.38 6.02 7.57
N GLY A 69 -3.33 5.92 8.50
CA GLY A 69 -3.15 5.14 9.74
C GLY A 69 -2.89 3.66 9.47
N LEU A 70 -3.67 3.04 8.58
CA LEU A 70 -3.49 1.64 8.19
C LEU A 70 -2.17 1.42 7.44
N ALA A 71 -1.75 2.36 6.58
CA ALA A 71 -0.45 2.32 5.93
C ALA A 71 0.70 2.42 6.97
N GLY A 72 0.58 3.33 7.93
CA GLY A 72 1.53 3.45 9.04
C GLY A 72 1.63 2.19 9.91
N PHE A 73 0.54 1.44 10.04
CA PHE A 73 0.55 0.15 10.74
C PHE A 73 1.47 -0.89 10.07
N ALA A 74 1.66 -0.82 8.75
CA ALA A 74 2.64 -1.66 8.05
C ALA A 74 4.07 -1.41 8.55
N VAL A 75 4.42 -0.16 8.86
CA VAL A 75 5.73 0.19 9.43
C VAL A 75 5.90 -0.54 10.77
N LEU A 76 4.90 -0.50 11.64
CA LEU A 76 4.95 -1.20 12.93
C LEU A 76 5.16 -2.71 12.76
N MET A 77 4.55 -3.34 11.76
CA MET A 77 4.78 -4.75 11.45
C MET A 77 6.23 -5.03 11.05
N VAL A 78 6.83 -4.18 10.22
CA VAL A 78 8.26 -4.27 9.86
C VAL A 78 9.16 -4.08 11.10
N ARG A 79 8.83 -3.14 11.98
CA ARG A 79 9.54 -2.95 13.26
C ARG A 79 9.51 -4.17 14.17
N ARG A 80 8.45 -4.98 14.05
CA ARG A 80 8.29 -6.26 14.77
C ARG A 80 8.84 -7.47 14.01
N GLY A 81 9.57 -7.26 12.90
CA GLY A 81 10.15 -8.35 12.11
C GLY A 81 9.15 -9.11 11.22
N ARG A 82 7.90 -8.66 11.11
CA ARG A 82 6.82 -9.35 10.39
C ARG A 82 6.70 -8.87 8.94
N LEU A 83 7.78 -8.99 8.17
CA LEU A 83 7.87 -8.45 6.80
C LEU A 83 6.82 -9.00 5.83
N VAL A 84 6.59 -10.32 5.85
CA VAL A 84 5.58 -10.97 5.00
C VAL A 84 4.17 -10.44 5.32
N LEU A 85 3.86 -10.22 6.60
CA LEU A 85 2.57 -9.66 6.98
C LEU A 85 2.46 -8.21 6.51
N ALA A 86 3.52 -7.41 6.68
CA ALA A 86 3.55 -6.02 6.23
C ALA A 86 3.32 -5.89 4.72
N GLY A 87 3.97 -6.73 3.91
CA GLY A 87 3.80 -6.68 2.46
C GLY A 87 2.40 -7.13 1.99
N ASN A 88 1.82 -8.16 2.60
CA ASN A 88 0.44 -8.55 2.31
C ASN A 88 -0.57 -7.50 2.78
N TRP A 89 -0.29 -6.82 3.90
CA TRP A 89 -1.12 -5.72 4.40
C TRP A 89 -1.13 -4.53 3.43
N ILE A 90 0.04 -4.11 2.95
CA ILE A 90 0.17 -3.05 1.93
C ILE A 90 -0.56 -3.44 0.65
N ALA A 91 -0.35 -4.68 0.16
CA ALA A 91 -1.02 -5.17 -1.03
C ALA A 91 -2.55 -5.16 -0.88
N GLY A 92 -3.07 -5.57 0.29
CA GLY A 92 -4.50 -5.53 0.58
C GLY A 92 -5.08 -4.13 0.62
N LEU A 93 -4.39 -3.17 1.24
CA LEU A 93 -4.84 -1.77 1.26
C LEU A 93 -4.98 -1.21 -0.17
N ILE A 94 -3.98 -1.47 -1.02
CA ILE A 94 -4.01 -1.01 -2.41
C ILE A 94 -5.10 -1.74 -3.19
N ALA A 95 -5.22 -3.06 -3.03
CA ALA A 95 -6.24 -3.86 -3.70
C ALA A 95 -7.65 -3.34 -3.37
N ILE A 96 -7.94 -3.05 -2.11
CA ILE A 96 -9.25 -2.49 -1.69
C ILE A 96 -9.52 -1.16 -2.39
N GLY A 97 -8.54 -0.26 -2.44
CA GLY A 97 -8.67 1.03 -3.11
C GLY A 97 -8.92 0.90 -4.62
N VAL A 98 -8.20 -0.03 -5.27
CA VAL A 98 -8.39 -0.34 -6.70
C VAL A 98 -9.77 -0.94 -6.93
N CYS A 99 -10.19 -1.92 -6.12
CA CYS A 99 -11.49 -2.58 -6.23
C CYS A 99 -12.64 -1.56 -6.14
N TYR A 100 -12.58 -0.67 -5.14
CA TYR A 100 -13.56 0.40 -4.97
C TYR A 100 -13.59 1.34 -6.18
N SER A 101 -12.42 1.74 -6.67
CA SER A 101 -12.31 2.64 -7.84
C SER A 101 -12.88 2.02 -9.11
N LEU A 102 -12.75 0.70 -9.28
CA LEU A 102 -13.36 -0.02 -10.41
C LEU A 102 -14.88 -0.07 -10.28
N LEU A 103 -15.43 -0.41 -9.10
CA LEU A 103 -16.88 -0.47 -8.91
C LEU A 103 -17.57 0.87 -9.14
N VAL A 104 -16.95 1.96 -8.68
CA VAL A 104 -17.51 3.31 -8.85
C VAL A 104 -17.21 3.87 -10.26
N GLY A 105 -16.10 3.48 -10.86
CA GLY A 105 -15.60 4.03 -12.12
C GLY A 105 -16.12 3.39 -13.41
N GLY A 106 -17.02 2.42 -13.33
CA GLY A 106 -17.56 1.71 -14.52
C GLY A 106 -16.90 0.37 -14.82
N ASN A 107 -16.47 -0.36 -13.80
CA ASN A 107 -15.91 -1.71 -13.85
C ASN A 107 -14.64 -1.80 -14.72
N VAL A 108 -14.50 -2.83 -15.55
CA VAL A 108 -13.28 -3.11 -16.34
C VAL A 108 -12.98 -2.01 -17.36
N GLY A 109 -14.00 -1.25 -17.80
CA GLY A 109 -13.84 -0.11 -18.70
C GLY A 109 -13.25 1.14 -18.03
N ALA A 110 -13.11 1.15 -16.70
CA ALA A 110 -12.55 2.27 -15.98
C ALA A 110 -11.03 2.40 -16.26
N PRO A 111 -10.48 3.64 -16.27
CA PRO A 111 -9.04 3.86 -16.46
C PRO A 111 -8.19 3.22 -15.35
N PHE A 112 -8.79 2.86 -14.22
CA PHE A 112 -8.11 2.27 -13.06
C PHE A 112 -7.75 0.79 -13.24
N THR A 113 -8.27 0.10 -14.27
CA THR A 113 -7.97 -1.34 -14.50
C THR A 113 -6.47 -1.60 -14.66
N VAL A 114 -5.72 -0.64 -15.18
CA VAL A 114 -4.26 -0.71 -15.31
C VAL A 114 -3.52 -0.81 -13.97
N THR A 115 -4.18 -0.48 -12.86
CA THR A 115 -3.59 -0.52 -11.50
C THR A 115 -3.83 -1.84 -10.77
N VAL A 116 -4.68 -2.72 -11.30
CA VAL A 116 -4.95 -4.06 -10.74
C VAL A 116 -3.69 -4.89 -10.48
N PRO A 117 -2.65 -4.87 -11.36
CA PRO A 117 -1.43 -5.64 -11.13
C PRO A 117 -0.54 -5.10 -10.00
N VAL A 118 -0.80 -3.89 -9.47
CA VAL A 118 0.06 -3.28 -8.45
C VAL A 118 0.08 -4.10 -7.17
N ALA A 119 -1.08 -4.54 -6.68
CA ALA A 119 -1.17 -5.34 -5.46
C ALA A 119 -0.35 -6.66 -5.54
N PRO A 120 -0.51 -7.52 -6.58
CA PRO A 120 0.29 -8.74 -6.68
C PRO A 120 1.78 -8.50 -6.88
N VAL A 121 2.18 -7.45 -7.60
CA VAL A 121 3.59 -7.09 -7.77
C VAL A 121 4.20 -6.67 -6.44
N LEU A 122 3.51 -5.83 -5.65
CA LEU A 122 4.00 -5.42 -4.34
C LEU A 122 4.09 -6.60 -3.36
N ALA A 123 3.07 -7.47 -3.37
CA ALA A 123 3.09 -8.70 -2.57
C ALA A 123 4.27 -9.61 -2.97
N LEU A 124 4.52 -9.76 -4.26
CA LEU A 124 5.63 -10.55 -4.80
C LEU A 124 6.99 -9.99 -4.35
N VAL A 125 7.20 -8.69 -4.53
CA VAL A 125 8.48 -8.03 -4.26
C VAL A 125 8.79 -7.96 -2.77
N ILE A 126 7.79 -7.72 -1.92
CA ILE A 126 7.99 -7.56 -0.47
C ILE A 126 7.88 -8.89 0.27
N SER A 127 6.82 -9.65 0.00
CA SER A 127 6.47 -10.87 0.75
C SER A 127 6.91 -12.16 0.07
N GLY A 128 7.35 -12.08 -1.18
CA GLY A 128 7.87 -13.21 -1.96
C GLY A 128 6.82 -13.90 -2.83
N ARG A 129 7.28 -14.95 -3.52
CA ARG A 129 6.55 -15.63 -4.61
C ARG A 129 5.15 -16.11 -4.24
N ARG A 130 4.99 -16.74 -3.06
CA ARG A 130 3.69 -17.29 -2.63
C ARG A 130 2.63 -16.19 -2.52
N SER A 131 2.97 -15.08 -1.87
CA SER A 131 2.06 -13.94 -1.74
C SER A 131 1.76 -13.30 -3.11
N GLY A 132 2.76 -13.18 -3.99
CA GLY A 132 2.53 -12.71 -5.35
C GLY A 132 1.52 -13.57 -6.13
N ILE A 133 1.62 -14.91 -6.03
CA ILE A 133 0.68 -15.83 -6.69
C ILE A 133 -0.73 -15.66 -6.10
N VAL A 134 -0.86 -15.64 -4.78
CA VAL A 134 -2.17 -15.48 -4.11
C VAL A 134 -2.86 -14.19 -4.55
N TRP A 135 -2.16 -13.06 -4.49
CA TRP A 135 -2.72 -11.79 -4.93
C TRP A 135 -2.98 -11.76 -6.43
N GLY A 136 -2.18 -12.47 -7.24
CA GLY A 136 -2.41 -12.59 -8.68
C GLY A 136 -3.72 -13.32 -8.99
N LEU A 137 -3.99 -14.40 -8.26
CA LEU A 137 -5.27 -15.12 -8.35
C LEU A 137 -6.43 -14.25 -7.89
N VAL A 138 -6.29 -13.54 -6.76
CA VAL A 138 -7.32 -12.62 -6.25
C VAL A 138 -7.64 -11.52 -7.26
N SER A 139 -6.62 -10.84 -7.79
CA SER A 139 -6.77 -9.80 -8.81
C SER A 139 -7.43 -10.34 -10.09
N THR A 140 -7.03 -11.54 -10.54
CA THR A 140 -7.61 -12.16 -11.75
C THR A 140 -9.07 -12.52 -11.53
N ALA A 141 -9.39 -13.18 -10.41
CA ALA A 141 -10.77 -13.53 -10.07
C ALA A 141 -11.65 -12.28 -9.96
N TYR A 142 -11.13 -11.20 -9.39
CA TYR A 142 -11.86 -9.94 -9.27
C TYR A 142 -12.15 -9.32 -10.64
N VAL A 143 -11.17 -9.26 -11.55
CA VAL A 143 -11.39 -8.74 -12.92
C VAL A 143 -12.41 -9.59 -13.67
N LEU A 144 -12.33 -10.92 -13.57
CA LEU A 144 -13.30 -11.83 -14.20
C LEU A 144 -14.71 -11.65 -13.66
N ALA A 145 -14.87 -11.30 -12.39
CA ALA A 145 -16.18 -11.03 -11.79
C ALA A 145 -16.78 -9.68 -12.22
N LEU A 146 -15.97 -8.77 -12.76
CA LEU A 146 -16.38 -7.44 -13.23
C LEU A 146 -16.57 -7.36 -14.75
N ALA A 147 -16.13 -8.37 -15.49
CA ALA A 147 -16.24 -8.48 -16.94
C ALA A 147 -17.63 -8.99 -17.36
#